data_AF-A0A518K258-F1
#
_entry.id   AF-A0A518K258-F1
#
_cell.length_a   1.000
_cell.length_b   1.000
_cell.length_c   1.000
_cell.angle_alpha   90.00
_cell.angle_beta   90.00
_cell.angle_gamma   90.00
#
_symmetry.space_group_name_H-M   'P 1'
#
loop_
_entity.id
_entity.type
_entity.pdbx_description
1 polymer ?
#
loop_
_entity_poly.entity_id
_entity_poly.type
_entity_poly.pdbx_seq_one_letter_code
_entity_poly.pdbx_strand_id
1 'polypeptide(L)' 'MSEKRRKRHSPEQIVKKLRDADAMLSAGKDQAVVLQTLEVSESTLERWRKQYG' A
#
# COMPACT_ATOMS: atom_id res chain seq x y z
N MET A 1 -8.67 25.86 12.49
CA MET A 1 -8.00 25.29 11.32
C MET A 1 -8.50 23.88 11.13
N SER A 2 -9.41 23.63 10.18
CA SER A 2 -10.05 22.32 10.02
C SER A 2 -9.02 21.26 9.65
N GLU A 3 -8.72 20.37 10.59
CA GLU A 3 -7.89 19.20 10.38
C GLU A 3 -8.64 18.30 9.39
N LYS A 4 -8.26 18.36 8.11
CA LYS A 4 -8.73 17.42 7.08
C LYS A 4 -8.41 16.03 7.65
N ARG A 5 -9.41 15.34 8.20
CA ARG A 5 -9.34 13.92 8.59
C ARG A 5 -9.06 13.13 7.32
N ARG A 6 -7.80 13.13 6.89
CA ARG A 6 -7.28 12.22 5.86
C ARG A 6 -7.62 10.84 6.41
N LYS A 7 -8.40 10.06 5.66
CA LYS A 7 -8.62 8.64 5.96
C LYS A 7 -7.24 7.99 5.92
N ARG A 8 -6.57 7.92 7.08
CA ARG A 8 -5.27 7.27 7.22
C ARG A 8 -5.55 5.78 7.20
N HIS A 9 -4.76 5.04 6.44
CA HIS A 9 -4.71 3.60 6.61
C HIS A 9 -4.14 3.33 7.99
N SER A 10 -4.83 2.53 8.80
CA SER A 10 -4.28 2.05 10.06
C SER A 10 -3.02 1.23 9.78
N PRO A 11 -2.05 1.19 10.71
CA PRO A 11 -0.84 0.36 10.57
C PRO A 11 -1.15 -1.08 10.14
N GLU A 12 -2.19 -1.68 10.72
CA GLU A 12 -2.64 -3.03 10.36
C GLU A 12 -3.13 -3.14 8.91
N GLN A 13 -3.84 -2.14 8.41
CA GLN A 13 -4.29 -2.08 7.02
C GLN A 13 -3.09 -1.94 6.07
N ILE A 14 -2.08 -1.15 6.47
CA ILE A 14 -0.86 -0.97 5.69
C ILE A 14 -0.09 -2.27 5.58
N VAL A 15 0.14 -2.95 6.71
CA VAL A 15 0.85 -4.24 6.74
C VAL A 15 0.09 -5.31 5.94
N LYS A 16 -1.24 -5.33 6.02
CA LYS A 16 -2.05 -6.23 5.19
C LYS A 16 -1.86 -5.95 3.69
N LYS A 17 -1.98 -4.67 3.27
CA LYS A 17 -1.76 -4.27 1.88
C LYS A 17 -0.34 -4.55 1.39
N LEU A 18 0.68 -4.41 2.24
CA LEU A 18 2.06 -4.76 1.91
C LEU A 18 2.23 -6.27 1.67
N ARG A 19 1.60 -7.11 2.50
CA ARG A 19 1.60 -8.57 2.30
C ARG A 19 0.83 -8.98 1.06
N ASP A 20 -0.32 -8.36 0.79
CA ASP A 20 -1.08 -8.58 -0.45
C ASP A 20 -0.25 -8.16 -1.67
N ALA A 21 0.46 -7.01 -1.60
CA ALA A 21 1.36 -6.58 -2.66
C ALA A 21 2.47 -7.62 -2.92
N ASP A 22 3.11 -8.11 -1.86
CA ASP A 22 4.19 -9.09 -1.94
C ASP A 22 3.70 -10.43 -2.51
N ALA A 23 2.55 -10.93 -2.05
CA ALA A 23 1.93 -12.14 -2.58
C ALA A 23 1.58 -12.02 -4.07
N MET A 24 1.09 -10.86 -4.50
CA MET A 24 0.78 -10.60 -5.91
C MET A 24 2.04 -10.51 -6.78
N LEU A 25 3.09 -9.86 -6.29
CA LEU A 25 4.39 -9.82 -6.97
C LEU A 25 5.03 -11.21 -7.05
N SER A 26 4.95 -12.00 -5.97
CA SER A 26 5.43 -13.39 -5.93
C SER A 26 4.63 -14.29 -6.89
N ALA A 27 3.35 -14.02 -7.09
CA ALA A 27 2.51 -14.65 -8.11
C ALA A 27 2.83 -14.17 -9.55
N GLY A 28 3.84 -13.33 -9.74
CA GLY A 28 4.28 -12.83 -11.05
C GLY A 28 3.40 -11.71 -11.62
N LYS A 29 2.56 -11.06 -10.80
CA LYS A 29 1.79 -9.91 -11.26
C LYS A 29 2.68 -8.68 -11.39
N ASP A 30 2.38 -7.86 -12.39
CA ASP A 30 3.09 -6.60 -12.60
C ASP A 30 2.78 -5.57 -11.50
N GLN A 31 3.78 -4.73 -11.18
CA GLN A 31 3.65 -3.68 -10.18
C GLN A 31 2.47 -2.73 -10.46
N ALA A 32 2.20 -2.39 -11.73
CA ALA A 32 1.06 -1.56 -12.11
C ALA A 32 -0.28 -2.21 -11.74
N VAL A 33 -0.40 -3.53 -11.92
CA VAL A 33 -1.60 -4.31 -11.54
C VAL A 33 -1.76 -4.34 -10.04
N VAL A 34 -0.67 -4.49 -9.29
CA VAL A 34 -0.68 -4.47 -7.82
C VAL A 34 -1.15 -3.11 -7.29
N LEU A 35 -0.59 -2.02 -7.82
CA LEU A 35 -0.96 -0.65 -7.44
C LEU A 35 -2.42 -0.34 -7.75
N GLN A 36 -2.90 -0.77 -8.93
CA GLN A 36 -4.32 -0.65 -9.30
C GLN A 36 -5.21 -1.46 -8.35
N THR A 37 -4.84 -2.70 -8.04
CA THR A 37 -5.64 -3.60 -7.19
C THR A 37 -5.73 -3.09 -5.75
N LEU A 38 -4.66 -2.50 -5.23
CA LEU A 38 -4.60 -1.96 -3.86
C LEU A 38 -5.16 -0.54 -3.75
N GLU A 39 -5.50 0.08 -4.88
CA GLU A 39 -5.94 1.47 -5.02
C GLU A 39 -4.96 2.46 -4.36
N VAL A 40 -3.66 2.23 -4.56
CA VAL A 40 -2.59 3.07 -4.02
C VAL A 40 -1.60 3.47 -5.09
N SER A 41 -0.98 4.63 -4.91
CA SER A 41 0.13 5.06 -5.75
C SER A 41 1.43 4.36 -5.37
N GLU A 42 2.34 4.27 -6.33
CA GLU A 42 3.70 3.75 -6.12
C GLU A 42 4.39 4.43 -4.94
N SER A 43 4.37 5.76 -4.89
CA SER A 43 4.98 6.52 -3.79
C SER A 43 4.36 6.23 -2.42
N THR A 44 3.09 5.81 -2.38
CA THR A 44 2.44 5.38 -1.13
C THR A 44 2.96 4.01 -0.71
N LEU A 45 3.06 3.07 -1.67
CA LEU A 45 3.58 1.74 -1.42
C LEU A 45 5.06 1.78 -1.00
N GLU A 46 5.89 2.58 -1.67
CA GLU A 46 7.30 2.80 -1.31
C GLU A 46 7.44 3.38 0.10
N ARG A 47 6.62 4.39 0.45
CA ARG A 47 6.61 4.94 1.80
C ARG A 47 6.24 3.88 2.84
N TRP A 48 5.24 3.07 2.56
CA TRP A 48 4.83 2.00 3.47
C TRP A 48 5.92 0.94 3.62
N ARG A 49 6.59 0.54 2.55
CA ARG A 49 7.75 -0.36 2.60
C ARG A 49 8.89 0.25 3.44
N LYS A 50 9.16 1.54 3.31
CA LYS A 50 10.17 2.21 4.14
C LYS A 50 9.79 2.31 5.62
N GLN A 51 8.50 2.35 5.92
CA GLN A 51 7.99 2.59 7.27
C GLN A 51 7.63 1.30 8.03
N TYR A 52 7.24 0.24 7.32
CA TYR A 52 6.69 -1.01 7.84
C TYR A 52 7.28 -2.27 7.20
N GLY A 53 8.13 -2.13 6.17
CA GLY A 53 8.87 -3.23 5.56
C GLY A 53 10.11 -3.59 6.37
#